data_AF-A0A2H3JXZ3-F1
#
_entry.id   AF-A0A2H3JXZ3-F1
#
_cell.length_a   1.000
_cell.length_b   1.000
_cell.length_c   1.000
_cell.angle_alpha   90.00
_cell.angle_beta   90.00
_cell.angle_gamma   90.00
#
_symmetry.space_group_name_H-M   'P 1'
#
loop_
_entity.id
_entity.type
_entity.pdbx_description
1 polymer ?
#
loop_
_entity_poly.entity_id
_entity_poly.type
_entity_poly.pdbx_seq_one_letter_code
_entity_poly.pdbx_strand_id
1 'polypeptide(L)'
;MASLSYVFSAQNALGNETDLVCLPFGSCEPCPEDALHEPFCQPFGNRRLVHCAPAANSTHPADRPAHQLPTAGGDPHDSRPRPSATPDIRQGEIPAWESCGRIVEKERADFYEFLACNFFIAILALLVLFARSKRLQAMHARQLAARIGLVRGAPGGWTNS
;
A
#
# COMPACT_ATOMS: atom_id res chain seq x y z
N MET A 1 9.66 -9.75 26.43
CA MET A 1 9.61 -10.93 25.55
C MET A 1 10.45 -10.58 24.34
N ALA A 2 11.47 -11.39 24.06
CA ALA A 2 12.64 -11.02 23.26
C ALA A 2 12.30 -10.84 21.77
N SER A 3 12.83 -9.75 21.18
CA SER A 3 12.89 -9.53 19.75
C SER A 3 13.84 -10.55 19.10
N LEU A 4 13.32 -11.41 18.23
CA LEU A 4 14.15 -12.20 17.32
C LEU A 4 14.36 -11.40 16.04
N SER A 5 15.35 -10.51 16.06
CA SER A 5 15.91 -9.91 14.86
C SER A 5 16.74 -11.00 14.16
N TYR A 6 16.17 -11.67 13.15
CA TYR A 6 16.96 -12.53 12.28
C TYR A 6 17.80 -11.65 11.35
N VAL A 7 19.04 -11.40 11.76
CA VAL A 7 20.09 -10.88 10.89
C VAL A 7 20.48 -12.03 9.97
N PHE A 8 20.17 -11.91 8.68
CA PHE A 8 20.67 -12.83 7.67
C PHE A 8 22.14 -12.45 7.40
N SER A 9 23.07 -13.02 8.16
CA SER A 9 24.49 -12.95 7.85
C SER A 9 24.79 -13.90 6.71
N ALA A 10 25.03 -13.38 5.51
CA ALA A 10 25.71 -14.13 4.46
C ALA A 10 27.14 -14.42 4.94
N GLN A 11 27.44 -15.68 5.22
CA GLN A 11 28.79 -16.12 5.56
C GLN A 11 29.66 -16.12 4.31
N ASN A 12 30.77 -15.40 4.42
CA ASN A 12 31.83 -15.20 3.46
C ASN A 12 32.40 -16.56 2.99
N ALA A 13 32.29 -16.87 1.70
CA ALA A 13 32.92 -18.02 1.06
C ALA A 13 33.85 -17.51 -0.05
N LEU A 14 35.15 -17.80 0.08
CA LEU A 14 36.22 -17.45 -0.85
C LEU A 14 35.83 -17.59 -2.32
N GLY A 15 35.55 -16.46 -2.95
CA GLY A 15 35.41 -16.28 -4.39
C GLY A 15 35.70 -14.82 -4.69
N ASN A 16 36.21 -14.51 -5.88
CA ASN A 16 36.43 -13.13 -6.32
C ASN A 16 35.08 -12.39 -6.38
N GLU A 17 34.66 -11.81 -5.25
CA GLU A 17 33.33 -11.23 -5.05
C GLU A 17 33.28 -9.91 -5.80
N THR A 18 32.82 -9.96 -7.04
CA THR A 18 32.41 -8.75 -7.74
C THR A 18 31.22 -8.21 -6.96
N ASP A 19 31.44 -7.16 -6.18
CA ASP A 19 30.36 -6.41 -5.55
C ASP A 19 29.39 -5.95 -6.64
N LEU A 20 28.12 -6.32 -6.53
CA LEU A 20 27.07 -6.04 -7.50
C LEU A 20 26.06 -5.08 -6.87
N VAL A 21 25.85 -3.94 -7.52
CA VAL A 21 24.83 -2.98 -7.11
C VAL A 21 23.61 -3.20 -8.00
N CYS A 22 22.47 -3.51 -7.37
CA CYS A 22 21.20 -3.71 -8.06
C CYS A 22 20.28 -2.50 -7.87
N LEU A 23 19.74 -1.97 -8.96
CA LEU A 23 18.82 -0.83 -8.98
C LEU A 23 17.45 -1.26 -9.51
N PRO A 24 16.36 -0.85 -8.85
CA PRO A 24 15.01 -1.20 -9.30
C PRO A 24 14.65 -0.51 -10.61
N PHE A 25 14.03 -1.27 -11.51
CA PHE A 25 13.62 -0.83 -12.84
C PHE A 25 12.11 -1.03 -13.08
N GLY A 26 11.49 -2.02 -12.45
CA GLY A 26 10.06 -2.34 -12.61
C GLY A 26 9.14 -1.88 -11.48
N SER A 27 7.83 -1.85 -11.76
CA SER A 27 6.78 -1.74 -10.75
C SER A 27 6.71 -3.00 -9.88
N CYS A 28 6.20 -2.86 -8.66
CA CYS A 28 5.92 -4.00 -7.78
C CYS A 28 4.68 -4.74 -8.25
N GLU A 29 4.82 -6.00 -8.63
CA GLU A 29 3.74 -6.84 -9.16
C GLU A 29 3.55 -8.10 -8.30
N PRO A 30 2.34 -8.69 -8.30
CA PRO A 30 2.11 -9.98 -7.65
C PRO A 30 2.96 -11.07 -8.29
N CYS A 31 3.51 -11.94 -7.45
CA CYS A 31 4.16 -13.15 -7.94
C CYS A 31 3.14 -14.12 -8.54
N PRO A 32 3.51 -14.84 -9.62
CA PRO A 32 2.69 -15.93 -10.11
C PRO A 32 2.70 -17.09 -9.12
N GLU A 33 1.62 -17.88 -9.11
CA GLU A 33 1.35 -18.90 -8.08
C GLU A 33 2.46 -19.96 -7.95
N ASP A 34 3.11 -20.30 -9.06
CA ASP A 34 4.21 -21.25 -9.13
C ASP A 34 5.51 -20.72 -8.53
N ALA A 35 5.69 -19.39 -8.44
CA ALA A 35 6.90 -18.77 -7.91
C ALA A 35 6.73 -18.19 -6.49
N LEU A 36 5.57 -18.36 -5.86
CA LEU A 36 5.31 -17.79 -4.53
C LEU A 36 6.32 -18.25 -3.46
N HIS A 37 6.88 -19.46 -3.63
CA HIS A 37 7.88 -20.02 -2.72
C HIS A 37 9.29 -19.49 -2.94
N GLU A 38 9.55 -18.78 -4.04
CA GLU A 38 10.86 -18.23 -4.35
C GLU A 38 11.21 -17.07 -3.42
N PRO A 39 12.50 -16.88 -3.09
CA PRO A 39 12.92 -15.86 -2.14
C PRO A 39 12.61 -14.43 -2.60
N PHE A 40 12.58 -14.17 -3.92
CA PHE A 40 12.21 -12.87 -4.48
C PHE A 40 10.71 -12.55 -4.34
N CYS A 41 9.90 -13.50 -3.88
CA CYS A 41 8.47 -13.29 -3.58
C CYS A 41 8.20 -13.16 -2.08
N GLN A 42 9.16 -13.46 -1.21
CA GLN A 42 8.95 -13.45 0.23
C GLN A 42 9.30 -12.08 0.84
N PRO A 43 8.57 -11.60 1.87
CA PRO A 43 7.43 -12.24 2.54
C PRO A 43 6.05 -11.82 1.98
N PHE A 44 6.00 -10.89 1.03
CA PHE A 44 4.76 -10.20 0.65
C PHE A 44 4.03 -10.80 -0.56
N GLY A 45 4.61 -11.80 -1.22
CA GLY A 45 4.11 -12.37 -2.46
C GLY A 45 4.22 -11.43 -3.66
N ASN A 46 5.07 -10.40 -3.59
CA ASN A 46 5.26 -9.42 -4.66
C ASN A 46 6.74 -9.32 -5.06
N ARG A 47 6.99 -9.13 -6.35
CA ARG A 47 8.33 -9.00 -6.95
C ARG A 47 8.43 -7.78 -7.85
N ARG A 48 9.65 -7.29 -8.08
CA ARG A 48 9.95 -6.28 -9.11
C ARG A 48 11.27 -6.57 -9.82
N LEU A 49 11.39 -6.08 -11.06
CA LEU A 49 12.61 -6.19 -11.85
C LEU A 49 13.70 -5.23 -11.34
N VAL A 50 14.93 -5.73 -11.29
CA VAL A 50 16.16 -4.96 -11.01
C VAL A 50 17.19 -5.13 -12.11
N HIS A 51 18.04 -4.13 -12.26
CA HIS A 51 19.28 -4.21 -13.03
C HIS A 51 20.46 -4.23 -12.09
N CYS A 52 21.28 -5.28 -12.17
CA CYS A 52 22.51 -5.41 -11.40
C CYS A 52 23.72 -5.11 -12.28
N ALA A 53 24.65 -4.29 -11.77
CA ALA A 53 25.92 -3.99 -12.42
C ALA A 53 27.07 -4.08 -11.40
N PRO A 54 28.31 -4.38 -11.84
CA PRO A 54 29.47 -4.34 -10.95
C PRO A 54 29.64 -2.96 -10.30
N ALA A 55 29.95 -2.93 -9.00
CA ALA A 55 30.14 -1.70 -8.23
C ALA A 55 31.19 -0.77 -8.85
N ALA A 56 32.22 -1.31 -9.49
CA ALA A 56 33.26 -0.56 -10.20
C ALA A 56 32.73 0.30 -11.37
N ASN A 57 31.57 -0.05 -11.94
CA ASN A 57 30.89 0.73 -12.99
C ASN A 57 29.75 1.60 -12.44
N SER A 58 29.43 1.48 -11.15
CA SER A 58 28.33 2.17 -10.49
C SER A 58 28.77 3.58 -10.10
N THR A 59 28.89 4.46 -11.09
CA THR A 59 29.03 5.89 -10.81
C THR A 59 27.67 6.40 -10.33
N HIS A 60 27.44 6.36 -9.01
CA HIS A 60 26.23 6.90 -8.38
C HIS A 60 25.98 8.34 -8.85
N PRO A 61 24.79 8.68 -9.40
CA PRO A 61 24.41 10.06 -9.69
C PRO A 61 24.06 10.89 -8.44
N ALA A 62 24.15 10.32 -7.23
CA ALA A 62 23.57 10.91 -6.02
C ALA A 62 24.48 11.92 -5.28
N ASP A 63 25.77 12.02 -5.62
CA ASP A 63 26.68 13.01 -5.02
C ASP A 63 27.38 13.83 -6.11
N ARG A 64 26.64 14.76 -6.74
CA ARG A 64 27.26 15.91 -7.41
C ARG A 64 27.05 17.14 -6.52
N PRO A 65 28.05 17.58 -5.74
CA PRO A 65 28.17 18.99 -5.44
C PRO A 65 28.39 19.70 -6.77
N ALA A 66 27.42 20.54 -7.17
CA ALA A 66 27.68 21.57 -8.15
C ALA A 66 28.85 22.44 -7.66
N HIS A 67 29.69 22.86 -8.60
CA HIS A 67 30.90 23.67 -8.44
C HIS A 67 32.19 22.91 -8.17
N GLN A 68 32.90 22.61 -9.27
CA GLN A 68 34.29 23.02 -9.41
C GLN A 68 34.60 23.22 -10.91
N LEU A 69 34.52 24.48 -11.32
CA LEU A 69 35.24 25.01 -12.47
C LEU A 69 36.71 25.18 -12.05
N PRO A 70 37.67 24.78 -12.89
CA PRO A 70 38.88 25.58 -13.04
C PRO A 70 39.03 26.08 -14.47
N THR A 71 39.38 27.35 -14.52
CA THR A 71 39.64 28.18 -15.68
C THR A 71 41.07 27.97 -16.22
N ALA A 72 41.20 28.12 -17.55
CA ALA A 72 42.36 28.64 -18.30
C ALA A 72 43.61 27.78 -18.59
N GLY A 73 44.03 27.79 -19.87
CA GLY A 73 45.39 27.46 -20.34
C GLY A 73 45.40 26.54 -21.56
N GLY A 74 45.87 27.02 -22.72
CA GLY A 74 45.67 26.40 -24.05
C GLY A 74 46.74 25.44 -24.55
N ASP A 75 46.43 24.77 -25.67
CA ASP A 75 47.29 24.63 -26.87
C ASP A 75 46.50 23.91 -28.01
N PRO A 76 46.64 24.31 -29.29
CA PRO A 76 46.02 23.66 -30.44
C PRO A 76 46.94 22.62 -31.09
N HIS A 77 46.34 21.65 -31.78
CA HIS A 77 46.93 20.53 -32.56
C HIS A 77 47.13 19.21 -31.78
N ASP A 78 46.23 18.24 -31.99
CA ASP A 78 46.52 17.11 -32.88
C ASP A 78 45.22 16.32 -33.17
N SER A 79 45.03 15.97 -34.44
CA SER A 79 43.87 15.24 -34.94
C SER A 79 44.19 13.76 -34.96
N ARG A 80 43.92 13.05 -33.86
CA ARG A 80 43.81 11.59 -33.86
C ARG A 80 42.45 11.18 -33.30
N PRO A 81 41.65 10.38 -34.03
CA PRO A 81 40.54 9.68 -33.41
C PRO A 81 41.14 8.72 -32.38
N ARG A 82 41.10 9.12 -31.12
CA ARG A 82 41.19 8.20 -29.99
C ARG A 82 40.14 7.12 -30.27
N PRO A 83 40.46 5.81 -30.30
CA PRO A 83 39.41 4.83 -30.18
C PRO A 83 38.73 5.13 -28.84
N SER A 84 37.58 5.77 -28.93
CA SER A 84 36.61 5.86 -27.86
C SER A 84 36.17 4.43 -27.61
N ALA A 85 36.99 3.71 -26.84
CA ALA A 85 36.48 2.71 -25.93
C ALA A 85 35.61 3.47 -24.93
N THR A 86 34.42 3.89 -25.38
CA THR A 86 33.24 3.75 -24.53
C THR A 86 33.23 2.27 -24.18
N PRO A 87 33.52 1.89 -22.91
CA PRO A 87 33.01 0.62 -22.46
C PRO A 87 31.52 0.75 -22.68
N ASP A 88 30.95 -0.12 -23.51
CA ASP A 88 29.50 -0.22 -23.62
C ASP A 88 29.01 -0.63 -22.23
N ILE A 89 28.67 0.36 -21.39
CA ILE A 89 28.29 0.17 -19.98
C ILE A 89 27.05 -0.75 -19.88
N ARG A 90 26.35 -1.01 -20.99
CA ARG A 90 25.20 -1.90 -21.07
C ARG A 90 25.54 -3.39 -21.21
N GLN A 91 26.78 -3.76 -21.47
CA GLN A 91 27.16 -5.17 -21.72
C GLN A 91 27.29 -6.04 -20.46
N GLY A 92 26.90 -5.54 -19.28
CA GLY A 92 26.95 -6.29 -18.03
C GLY A 92 25.74 -6.11 -17.10
N GLU A 93 24.66 -5.48 -17.58
CA GLU A 93 23.43 -5.34 -16.79
C GLU A 93 22.64 -6.66 -16.83
N ILE A 94 22.55 -7.34 -15.69
CA ILE A 94 21.82 -8.61 -15.58
C ILE A 94 20.41 -8.31 -15.03
N PRO A 95 19.33 -8.66 -15.76
CA PRO A 95 17.98 -8.55 -15.23
C PRO A 95 17.79 -9.60 -14.14
N ALA A 96 17.31 -9.16 -12.96
CA ALA A 96 17.00 -10.05 -11.86
C ALA A 96 15.69 -9.62 -11.18
N TRP A 97 15.21 -10.46 -10.27
CA TRP A 97 14.01 -10.23 -9.48
C TRP A 97 14.39 -9.97 -8.03
N GLU A 98 13.78 -8.96 -7.43
CA GLU A 98 13.86 -8.73 -5.98
C GLU A 98 12.47 -8.67 -5.37
N SER A 99 12.39 -8.93 -4.07
CA SER A 99 11.15 -8.76 -3.32
C SER A 99 10.84 -7.27 -3.15
N CYS A 100 9.56 -6.94 -3.24
CA CYS A 100 9.09 -5.57 -3.06
C CYS A 100 7.99 -5.51 -2.01
N GLY A 101 7.59 -4.28 -1.68
CA GLY A 101 6.60 -4.01 -0.62
C GLY A 101 5.20 -4.54 -0.93
N ARG A 102 4.28 -4.30 -0.01
CA ARG A 102 2.85 -4.59 -0.21
C ARG A 102 2.26 -3.66 -1.26
N ILE A 103 1.43 -4.21 -2.14
CA ILE A 103 0.68 -3.44 -3.14
C ILE A 103 -0.54 -2.84 -2.43
N VAL A 104 -0.37 -1.62 -1.92
CA VAL A 104 -1.34 -0.91 -1.06
C VAL A 104 -2.70 -0.73 -1.74
N GLU A 105 -2.74 -0.55 -3.06
CA GLU A 105 -3.99 -0.33 -3.79
C GLU A 105 -4.91 -1.55 -3.75
N LYS A 106 -4.34 -2.76 -3.76
CA LYS A 106 -5.12 -4.01 -3.72
C LYS A 106 -5.63 -4.32 -2.32
N GLU A 107 -4.79 -4.13 -1.30
CA GLU A 107 -5.20 -4.32 0.11
C GLU A 107 -6.28 -3.31 0.56
N ARG A 108 -6.27 -2.10 0.00
CA ARG A 108 -7.27 -1.07 0.32
C ARG A 108 -8.69 -1.48 -0.10
N ALA A 109 -8.85 -2.17 -1.23
CA ALA A 109 -10.16 -2.61 -1.70
C ALA A 109 -10.79 -3.61 -0.72
N ASP A 110 -10.03 -4.63 -0.31
CA ASP A 110 -10.47 -5.64 0.66
C ASP A 110 -10.82 -5.00 2.02
N PHE A 111 -10.05 -3.99 2.45
CA PHE A 111 -10.36 -3.26 3.67
C PHE A 111 -11.70 -2.51 3.61
N TYR A 112 -12.01 -1.88 2.47
CA TYR A 112 -13.29 -1.19 2.30
C TYR A 112 -14.49 -2.13 2.24
N GLU A 113 -14.31 -3.34 1.70
CA GLU A 113 -15.34 -4.38 1.74
C GLU A 113 -15.72 -4.73 3.19
N PHE A 114 -14.73 -4.97 4.04
CA PHE A 114 -14.96 -5.25 5.45
C PHE A 114 -15.65 -4.08 6.17
N LEU A 115 -15.20 -2.86 5.93
CA LEU A 115 -15.83 -1.66 6.51
C LEU A 115 -17.29 -1.50 6.06
N ALA A 116 -17.57 -1.67 4.77
CA ALA A 116 -18.92 -1.55 4.22
C ALA A 116 -19.86 -2.59 4.82
N CYS A 117 -19.41 -3.84 4.97
CA CYS A 117 -20.18 -4.90 5.60
C CYS A 117 -20.55 -4.56 7.06
N ASN A 118 -19.57 -4.12 7.86
CA ASN A 118 -19.84 -3.73 9.25
C ASN A 118 -20.77 -2.52 9.35
N PHE A 119 -20.59 -1.52 8.48
CA PHE A 119 -21.44 -0.34 8.45
C PHE A 119 -22.89 -0.69 8.10
N PHE A 120 -23.09 -1.60 7.15
CA PHE A 120 -24.40 -2.11 6.79
C PHE A 120 -25.09 -2.80 7.98
N ILE A 121 -24.39 -3.69 8.68
CA ILE A 121 -24.91 -4.37 9.87
C ILE A 121 -25.26 -3.35 10.97
N ALA A 122 -24.41 -2.33 11.18
CA ALA A 122 -24.68 -1.28 12.15
C ALA A 122 -25.95 -0.48 11.80
N ILE A 123 -26.14 -0.12 10.53
CA ILE A 123 -27.37 0.54 10.07
C ILE A 123 -28.59 -0.35 10.31
N LEU A 124 -28.54 -1.63 9.94
CA LEU A 124 -29.64 -2.55 10.16
C LEU A 124 -30.00 -2.66 11.65
N ALA A 125 -28.99 -2.76 12.52
CA ALA A 125 -29.20 -2.78 13.96
C ALA A 125 -29.88 -1.48 14.45
N LEU A 126 -29.43 -0.32 13.98
CA LEU A 126 -30.04 0.97 14.33
C LEU A 126 -31.49 1.07 13.84
N LEU A 127 -31.79 0.61 12.62
CA LEU A 127 -33.16 0.59 12.09
C LEU A 127 -34.07 -0.31 12.92
N VAL A 128 -33.62 -1.51 13.28
CA VAL A 128 -34.37 -2.43 14.15
C VAL A 128 -34.59 -1.82 15.53
N LEU A 129 -33.57 -1.23 16.13
CA LEU A 129 -33.67 -0.55 17.42
C LEU A 129 -34.63 0.64 17.36
N PHE A 130 -34.58 1.43 16.30
CA PHE A 130 -35.47 2.56 16.10
C PHE A 130 -36.93 2.11 15.93
N ALA A 131 -37.17 1.10 15.09
CA ALA A 131 -38.50 0.53 14.89
C ALA A 131 -39.08 -0.05 16.19
N ARG A 132 -38.25 -0.79 16.96
CA ARG A 132 -38.64 -1.32 18.27
C ARG A 132 -38.93 -0.21 19.26
N SER A 133 -38.10 0.82 19.30
CA SER A 133 -38.28 1.98 20.19
C SER A 133 -39.59 2.72 19.88
N LYS A 134 -39.89 2.96 18.60
CA LYS A 134 -41.16 3.56 18.17
C LYS A 134 -42.37 2.69 18.50
N ARG A 135 -42.25 1.37 18.32
CA ARG A 135 -43.31 0.42 18.69
C ARG A 135 -43.59 0.43 20.20
N LEU A 136 -42.55 0.44 21.03
CA LEU A 136 -42.68 0.52 22.48
C LEU A 136 -43.31 1.84 22.91
N GLN A 137 -42.86 2.97 22.35
CA GLN A 137 -43.45 4.29 22.61
C GLN A 137 -44.94 4.35 22.23
N ALA A 138 -45.33 3.80 21.07
CA ALA A 138 -46.72 3.74 20.64
C ALA A 138 -47.59 2.89 21.57
N MET A 139 -47.07 1.77 22.09
CA MET A 139 -47.78 0.93 23.05
C MET A 139 -47.96 1.64 24.40
N HIS A 140 -46.93 2.33 24.90
CA HIS A 140 -47.02 3.11 26.14
C HIS A 140 -48.02 4.28 26.00
N ALA A 141 -48.02 4.95 24.85
CA ALA A 141 -48.99 6.00 24.53
C ALA A 141 -50.44 5.47 24.50
N ARG A 142 -50.65 4.27 23.93
CA ARG A 142 -51.96 3.59 23.95
C ARG A 142 -52.39 3.21 25.37
N GLN A 143 -51.48 2.71 26.20
CA GLN A 143 -51.77 2.39 27.60
C GLN A 143 -52.13 3.65 28.42
N LEU A 144 -51.44 4.77 28.18
CA LEU A 144 -51.77 6.05 28.80
C LEU A 144 -53.15 6.56 28.35
N ALA A 145 -53.44 6.52 27.05
CA ALA A 145 -54.75 6.94 26.51
C ALA A 145 -55.91 6.05 26.98
N ALA A 146 -55.69 4.74 27.12
CA ALA A 146 -56.68 3.81 27.68
C ALA A 146 -56.98 4.10 29.16
N ARG A 147 -56.03 4.67 29.91
CA ARG A 147 -56.24 5.07 31.31
C ARG A 147 -56.81 6.48 31.47
N ILE A 148 -56.54 7.38 30.54
CA ILE A 148 -57.06 8.76 30.57
C ILE A 148 -58.50 8.83 30.00
N GLY A 149 -58.94 7.84 29.23
CA GLY A 149 -60.28 7.80 28.68
C GLY A 149 -60.41 8.73 27.47
N LEU A 150 -60.69 8.14 26.32
CA LEU A 150 -61.14 8.88 25.15
C LEU A 150 -62.50 9.52 25.49
N VAL A 151 -62.53 10.74 26.05
CA VAL A 151 -63.69 11.64 26.00
C VAL A 151 -63.90 12.01 24.54
N ARG A 152 -64.45 11.07 23.76
CA ARG A 152 -65.07 11.33 22.49
C ARG A 152 -66.46 11.82 22.85
N GLY A 153 -66.67 13.13 22.68
CA GLY A 153 -67.83 13.85 23.18
C GLY A 153 -69.15 13.11 22.96
N ALA A 154 -70.01 13.16 23.98
CA ALA A 154 -71.42 12.85 23.82
C ALA A 154 -72.04 13.92 22.90
N PRO A 155 -72.54 13.58 21.71
CA PRO A 155 -73.41 14.44 20.93
C PRO A 155 -74.84 13.98 21.20
N GLY A 156 -75.51 14.56 22.19
CA GLY A 156 -76.84 14.08 22.55
C GLY A 156 -77.44 14.91 23.65
N GLY A 157 -78.35 15.79 23.26
CA GLY A 157 -78.85 16.87 24.09
C GLY A 157 -79.68 16.44 25.29
N TRP A 158 -79.66 17.30 26.30
CA TRP A 158 -80.75 17.51 27.24
C TRP A 158 -80.85 19.02 27.48
N THR A 159 -81.56 19.69 26.58
CA THR A 159 -82.34 20.87 26.96
C THR A 159 -83.50 20.36 27.82
N ASN A 160 -83.78 21.03 28.94
CA ASN A 160 -85.07 21.20 29.63
C ASN A 160 -84.71 21.96 30.92
N SER A 161 -84.88 23.28 30.93
CA SER A 161 -86.10 24.03 31.31
C SER A 161 -85.96 24.52 32.74
#